data_AF-A0A2U3D8H6-F1
#
_entry.id   AF-A0A2U3D8H6-F1
#
_cell.length_a   1.000
_cell.length_b   1.000
_cell.length_c   1.000
_cell.angle_alpha   90.00
_cell.angle_beta   90.00
_cell.angle_gamma   90.00
#
_symmetry.space_group_name_H-M   'P 1'
#
loop_
_entity.id
_entity.type
_entity.pdbx_description
1 polymer ?
#
loop_
_entity_poly.entity_id
_entity_poly.type
_entity_poly.pdbx_seq_one_letter_code
_entity_poly.pdbx_strand_id
1 'polypeptide(L)'
;MKAVLEQSCKTLHLAHVMETYDTVAFENREQFLLGVLQMEIQQREENRLKRLLKKAAFPQWKTLEDYDFGAVSFPEHYTEAMLRDLRFLERKENVLMIGRVGTGNYRKNSVMERFSKEFV
;
A
#
# COMPACT_ATOMS: atom_id res chain seq x y z
N MET A 1 10.65 -24.44 -26.88
CA MET A 1 10.65 -22.99 -26.62
C MET A 1 10.10 -22.63 -25.24
N LYS A 2 8.92 -23.11 -24.82
CA LYS A 2 8.33 -22.80 -23.50
C LYS A 2 9.25 -23.10 -22.30
N ALA A 3 9.94 -24.25 -22.31
CA ALA A 3 10.89 -24.62 -21.24
C ALA A 3 12.09 -23.66 -21.12
N VAL A 4 12.56 -23.09 -22.24
CA VAL A 4 13.66 -22.12 -22.24
C VAL A 4 13.19 -20.77 -21.67
N LEU A 5 11.96 -20.36 -22.02
CA LEU A 5 11.33 -19.17 -21.45
C LEU A 5 11.16 -19.30 -19.93
N GLU A 6 10.73 -20.46 -19.46
CA GLU A 6 10.58 -20.72 -18.02
C GLU A 6 11.92 -20.63 -17.27
N GLN A 7 12.99 -21.20 -17.83
CA GLN A 7 14.33 -21.14 -17.24
C GLN A 7 14.88 -19.72 -17.20
N SER A 8 14.67 -18.95 -18.28
CA SER A 8 15.06 -17.53 -18.35
C SER A 8 14.27 -16.69 -17.35
N CYS A 9 12.96 -16.91 -17.21
CA CYS A 9 12.13 -16.23 -16.23
C CYS A 9 12.58 -16.54 -14.80
N LYS A 10 12.91 -17.80 -14.49
CA LYS A 10 13.47 -18.18 -13.18
C LYS A 10 14.79 -17.49 -12.89
N THR A 11 15.69 -17.41 -13.88
CA THR A 11 16.99 -16.74 -13.73
C THR A 11 16.84 -15.24 -13.47
N LEU A 12 15.92 -14.60 -14.19
CA LEU A 12 15.59 -13.18 -14.04
C LEU A 12 14.65 -12.90 -12.85
N HIS A 13 14.32 -13.93 -12.05
CA HIS A 13 13.38 -13.88 -10.93
C HIS A 13 11.97 -13.39 -11.32
N LEU A 14 11.58 -13.50 -12.60
CA LEU A 14 10.27 -13.14 -13.14
C LEU A 14 9.26 -14.25 -12.79
N ALA A 15 8.67 -14.15 -11.60
CA ALA A 15 7.88 -15.23 -11.03
C ALA A 15 6.48 -15.34 -11.65
N HIS A 16 5.88 -14.24 -12.08
CA HIS A 16 4.48 -14.20 -12.52
C HIS A 16 4.33 -14.10 -14.04
N VAL A 17 5.39 -13.69 -14.76
CA VAL A 17 5.41 -13.60 -16.23
C VAL A 17 4.93 -14.88 -16.92
N MET A 18 5.32 -16.06 -16.42
CA MET A 18 4.91 -17.34 -17.01
C MET A 18 3.44 -17.70 -16.81
N GLU A 19 2.74 -17.01 -15.89
CA GLU A 19 1.30 -17.18 -15.65
C GLU A 19 0.48 -16.12 -16.41
N THR A 20 1.06 -14.94 -16.65
CA THR A 20 0.37 -13.79 -17.24
C THR A 20 0.63 -13.58 -18.72
N TYR A 21 1.66 -14.21 -19.32
CA TYR A 21 2.00 -13.98 -20.73
C TYR A 21 0.86 -14.35 -21.71
N ASP A 22 0.03 -15.33 -21.37
CA ASP A 22 -1.13 -15.75 -22.18
C ASP A 22 -2.32 -14.76 -22.10
N THR A 23 -2.31 -13.86 -21.12
CA THR A 23 -3.41 -12.89 -20.89
C THR A 23 -3.24 -11.58 -21.67
N VAL A 24 -2.02 -11.29 -22.14
CA VAL A 24 -1.72 -10.05 -22.86
C VAL A 24 -1.96 -10.27 -24.35
N ALA A 25 -2.88 -9.49 -24.93
CA ALA A 25 -3.11 -9.52 -26.37
C ALA A 25 -1.84 -9.10 -27.13
N PHE A 26 -1.50 -9.87 -28.18
CA PHE A 26 -0.34 -9.59 -29.02
C PHE A 26 -0.77 -8.72 -30.21
N GLU A 27 -0.46 -7.43 -30.14
CA GLU A 27 -0.66 -6.51 -31.27
C GLU A 27 0.66 -6.14 -31.93
N ASN A 28 1.67 -5.81 -31.12
CA ASN A 28 3.02 -5.53 -31.58
C ASN A 28 4.05 -5.98 -30.53
N ARG A 29 5.32 -6.08 -30.93
CA ARG A 29 6.39 -6.60 -30.06
C ARG A 29 6.62 -5.75 -28.81
N GLU A 30 6.53 -4.43 -28.94
CA GLU A 30 6.81 -3.46 -27.87
C GLU A 30 5.68 -3.44 -26.83
N GLN A 31 4.43 -3.39 -27.27
CA GLN A 31 3.21 -3.45 -26.46
C GLN A 31 3.12 -4.77 -25.71
N PHE A 32 3.41 -5.89 -26.37
CA PHE A 32 3.39 -7.19 -25.71
C PHE A 32 4.46 -7.25 -24.61
N LEU A 33 5.70 -6.87 -24.91
CA LEU A 33 6.78 -6.86 -23.93
C LEU A 33 6.49 -5.90 -22.77
N LEU A 34 6.01 -4.70 -23.07
CA LEU A 34 5.63 -3.71 -22.07
C LEU A 34 4.50 -4.22 -21.17
N GLY A 35 3.44 -4.79 -21.74
CA GLY A 35 2.29 -5.30 -21.00
C GLY A 35 2.68 -6.43 -20.04
N VAL A 36 3.49 -7.38 -20.52
CA VAL A 36 4.00 -8.48 -19.67
C VAL A 36 4.87 -7.96 -18.52
N LEU A 37 5.76 -7.00 -18.79
CA LEU A 37 6.61 -6.41 -17.76
C LEU A 37 5.80 -5.58 -16.75
N GLN A 38 4.80 -4.82 -17.19
CA GLN A 38 3.92 -4.04 -16.32
C GLN A 38 3.12 -4.95 -15.37
N MET A 39 2.56 -6.05 -15.87
CA MET A 39 1.85 -7.02 -15.03
C MET A 39 2.76 -7.63 -13.96
N GLU A 40 4.01 -7.99 -14.31
CA GLU A 40 4.99 -8.49 -13.34
C GLU A 40 5.32 -7.47 -12.25
N ILE A 41 5.50 -6.19 -12.64
CA ILE A 41 5.75 -5.10 -11.68
C ILE A 41 4.57 -4.97 -10.70
N GLN A 42 3.34 -4.94 -11.22
CA GLN A 42 2.14 -4.85 -10.39
C GLN A 42 2.02 -6.04 -9.41
N GLN A 43 2.25 -7.26 -9.89
CA GLN A 43 2.23 -8.46 -9.03
C GLN A 43 3.30 -8.40 -7.92
N ARG A 44 4.49 -7.86 -8.21
CA ARG A 44 5.52 -7.64 -7.19
C ARG A 44 5.11 -6.61 -6.16
N GLU A 45 4.48 -5.53 -6.57
CA GLU A 45 3.97 -4.50 -5.66
C GLU A 45 2.88 -5.06 -4.75
N GLU A 46 1.91 -5.80 -5.30
CA GLU A 46 0.88 -6.46 -4.52
C GLU A 46 1.46 -7.45 -3.50
N ASN A 47 2.42 -8.28 -3.90
CA ASN A 47 3.10 -9.21 -3.00
C ASN A 47 3.93 -8.49 -1.94
N ARG A 48 4.59 -7.38 -2.29
CA ARG A 48 5.29 -6.51 -1.34
C ARG A 48 4.32 -5.94 -0.32
N LEU A 49 3.17 -5.42 -0.74
CA LEU A 49 2.12 -4.90 0.14
C LEU A 49 1.58 -6.00 1.06
N LYS A 50 1.21 -7.15 0.53
CA LYS A 50 0.76 -8.32 1.31
C LYS A 50 1.78 -8.73 2.37
N ARG A 51 3.06 -8.78 2.00
CA ARG A 51 4.16 -9.10 2.94
C ARG A 51 4.31 -8.04 4.03
N LEU A 52 4.26 -6.76 3.67
CA LEU A 52 4.35 -5.65 4.63
C LEU A 52 3.17 -5.66 5.60
N LEU A 53 1.95 -5.87 5.10
CA LEU A 53 0.74 -5.99 5.92
C LEU A 53 0.83 -7.17 6.88
N LYS A 54 1.28 -8.34 6.40
CA LYS A 54 1.49 -9.52 7.26
C LYS A 54 2.55 -9.26 8.34
N LYS A 55 3.64 -8.59 7.98
CA LYS A 55 4.72 -8.25 8.92
C LYS A 55 4.28 -7.23 9.97
N ALA A 56 3.39 -6.30 9.61
CA ALA A 56 2.87 -5.31 10.53
C ALA A 56 2.02 -5.92 11.66
N ALA A 57 1.54 -7.16 11.49
CA ALA A 57 0.85 -7.94 12.52
C ALA A 57 -0.25 -7.15 13.25
N PHE A 58 -1.03 -6.37 12.49
CA PHE A 58 -2.09 -5.56 13.06
C PHE A 58 -3.13 -6.48 13.73
N PRO A 59 -3.46 -6.25 15.02
CA PRO A 59 -4.36 -7.13 15.78
C PRO A 59 -5.80 -7.10 15.24
N GLN A 60 -6.17 -6.06 14.48
CA GLN A 60 -7.46 -5.95 13.82
C GLN A 60 -7.30 -5.16 12.52
N TRP A 61 -7.89 -5.65 11.43
CA TRP A 61 -8.05 -4.85 10.22
C TRP A 61 -9.11 -3.79 10.49
N LYS A 62 -8.70 -2.53 10.43
CA LYS A 62 -9.59 -1.37 10.47
C LYS A 62 -9.25 -0.50 9.28
N THR A 63 -10.25 -0.25 8.44
CA THR A 63 -10.13 0.75 7.39
C THR A 63 -10.51 2.11 7.97
N LEU A 64 -10.16 3.18 7.26
CA LEU A 64 -10.62 4.52 7.62
C LEU A 64 -12.12 4.69 7.35
N GLU A 65 -12.72 3.82 6.52
CA GLU A 65 -14.15 3.81 6.20
C GLU A 65 -14.99 3.33 7.39
N ASP A 66 -14.45 2.41 8.20
CA ASP A 66 -15.08 1.91 9.42
C ASP A 66 -14.98 2.89 10.61
N TYR A 67 -14.36 4.05 10.43
CA TYR A 67 -14.09 5.00 11.50
C TYR A 67 -15.24 6.01 11.63
N ASP A 68 -15.80 6.10 12.84
CA ASP A 68 -16.85 7.07 13.15
C ASP A 68 -16.26 8.47 13.36
N PHE A 69 -16.38 9.32 12.35
CA PHE A 69 -15.98 10.73 12.39
C PHE A 69 -16.98 11.63 13.11
N GLY A 70 -18.18 11.16 13.46
CA GLY A 70 -19.19 11.95 14.14
C GLY A 70 -18.77 12.41 15.54
N ALA A 71 -17.86 11.67 16.18
CA ALA A 71 -17.27 12.02 17.47
C ALA A 71 -15.95 12.83 17.36
N VAL A 72 -15.52 13.21 16.16
CA VAL A 72 -14.25 13.90 15.91
C VAL A 72 -14.48 15.38 15.66
N SER A 73 -13.80 16.23 16.42
CA SER A 73 -13.73 17.65 16.13
C SER A 73 -12.47 17.94 15.32
N PHE A 74 -12.64 18.52 14.13
CA PHE A 74 -11.53 18.98 13.31
C PHE A 74 -11.22 20.46 13.57
N PRO A 75 -9.95 20.89 13.54
CA PRO A 75 -9.59 22.30 13.48
C PRO A 75 -10.11 22.98 12.19
N GLU A 76 -10.26 24.30 12.22
CA GLU A 76 -10.89 25.09 11.14
C GLU A 76 -10.26 24.89 9.74
N HIS A 77 -8.97 24.52 9.68
CA HIS A 77 -8.22 24.31 8.43
C HIS A 77 -8.12 22.85 8.01
N TYR A 78 -8.64 21.91 8.80
CA TYR A 78 -8.60 20.49 8.50
C TYR A 78 -10.01 19.94 8.34
N THR A 79 -10.17 19.04 7.39
CA THR A 79 -11.43 18.35 7.16
C THR A 79 -11.19 16.85 7.11
N GLU A 80 -12.26 16.10 7.33
CA GLU A 80 -12.25 14.65 7.16
C GLU A 80 -11.73 14.23 5.78
N ALA A 81 -12.12 14.95 4.71
CA ALA A 81 -11.66 14.68 3.36
C ALA A 81 -10.13 14.77 3.24
N MET A 82 -9.50 15.75 3.89
CA MET A 82 -8.05 15.90 3.89
C MET A 82 -7.34 14.78 4.64
N LEU A 83 -7.97 14.23 5.70
CA LEU A 83 -7.44 13.07 6.40
C LEU A 83 -7.57 11.80 5.55
N ARG A 84 -8.71 11.60 4.88
CA ARG A 84 -8.98 10.44 4.00
C ARG A 84 -8.06 10.38 2.78
N ASP A 85 -7.65 11.53 2.28
CA ASP A 85 -6.78 11.65 1.11
C ASP A 85 -5.29 11.40 1.44
N LEU A 86 -4.95 11.22 2.72
CA LEU A 86 -3.60 10.85 3.18
C LEU A 86 -2.46 11.80 2.72
N ARG A 87 -2.77 12.97 2.15
CA ARG A 87 -1.79 13.98 1.68
C ARG A 87 -0.83 14.46 2.76
N PHE A 88 -1.21 14.35 4.03
CA PHE A 88 -0.31 14.64 5.16
C PHE A 88 0.94 13.74 5.17
N LEU A 89 0.86 12.51 4.62
CA LEU A 89 2.01 11.61 4.49
C LEU A 89 3.07 12.17 3.54
N GLU A 90 2.65 12.72 2.39
CA GLU A 90 3.55 13.33 1.41
C GLU A 90 4.18 14.61 1.96
N ARG A 91 3.38 15.41 2.68
CA ARG A 91 3.81 16.65 3.34
C ARG A 91 4.67 16.42 4.58
N LYS A 92 4.78 15.17 5.04
CA LYS A 92 5.46 14.79 6.29
C LYS A 92 4.88 15.52 7.51
N GLU A 93 3.57 15.77 7.49
CA GLU A 93 2.82 16.38 8.59
C GLU A 93 2.40 15.29 9.58
N ASN A 94 2.52 15.59 10.87
CA ASN A 94 2.12 14.67 11.94
C ASN A 94 0.63 14.85 12.27
N VAL A 95 -0.11 13.74 12.40
CA VAL A 95 -1.52 13.76 12.80
C VAL A 95 -1.64 13.29 14.25
N LEU A 96 -2.11 14.19 15.13
CA LEU A 96 -2.36 13.87 16.53
C LEU A 96 -3.87 13.68 16.75
N MET A 97 -4.28 12.49 17.19
CA MET A 97 -5.68 12.17 17.50
C MET A 97 -5.87 12.04 19.02
N ILE A 98 -6.59 12.99 19.62
CA ILE A 98 -6.89 13.01 21.06
C ILE A 98 -8.39 12.74 21.25
N GLY A 99 -8.75 11.84 22.16
CA GLY A 99 -10.15 11.53 22.46
C GLY A 99 -10.26 10.56 23.63
N ARG A 100 -11.47 10.39 24.17
CA ARG A 100 -11.73 9.53 25.33
C ARG A 100 -11.38 8.06 25.04
N VAL A 101 -11.00 7.29 26.06
CA VAL A 101 -10.78 5.84 25.92
C VAL A 101 -11.99 5.17 25.24
N GLY A 102 -11.73 4.31 24.25
CA GLY A 102 -12.78 3.62 23.49
C GLY A 102 -13.22 4.28 22.18
N THR A 103 -12.83 5.54 21.87
CA THR A 103 -13.12 6.18 20.56
C THR A 103 -12.18 5.73 19.44
N GLY A 104 -11.55 4.56 19.59
CA GLY A 104 -10.56 4.04 18.63
C GLY A 104 -9.15 4.62 18.77
N ASN A 105 -8.89 5.62 19.61
CA ASN A 105 -7.55 6.23 19.77
C ASN A 105 -6.55 5.34 20.54
N TYR A 106 -7.00 4.56 21.54
CA TYR A 106 -6.11 3.91 22.52
C TYR A 106 -5.77 2.44 22.27
N ARG A 107 -6.45 1.75 21.34
CA ARG A 107 -6.13 0.34 20.99
C ARG A 107 -5.34 0.21 19.68
N LYS A 108 -4.68 1.29 19.28
CA LYS A 108 -3.86 1.37 18.08
C LYS A 108 -2.41 0.96 18.41
N ASN A 109 -2.09 -0.33 18.28
CA ASN A 109 -0.78 -0.72 17.74
C ASN A 109 -0.70 -0.37 16.22
N SER A 110 -1.35 0.72 15.83
CA SER A 110 -1.47 1.26 14.48
C SER A 110 -0.61 2.50 14.50
N VAL A 111 0.66 2.30 14.16
CA VAL A 111 1.70 3.31 14.11
C VAL A 111 1.19 4.58 13.42
N MET A 112 1.14 5.68 14.16
CA MET A 112 1.28 7.04 13.67
C MET A 112 2.31 7.74 14.56
N GLU A 113 3.55 7.27 14.50
CA GLU A 113 4.70 8.01 15.01
C GLU A 113 5.81 7.97 13.97
N ARG A 114 6.11 9.14 13.41
CA ARG A 114 7.49 9.51 13.14
C ARG A 114 7.81 10.69 14.04
N PHE A 115 8.18 10.41 15.29
CA PHE A 115 8.96 11.37 16.05
C PHE A 115 10.30 11.52 15.32
N SER A 116 10.40 12.61 14.56
CA SER A 116 11.68 13.17 14.13
C SER A 116 12.46 13.53 15.39
N LYS A 117 13.26 12.58 15.91
CA LYS A 117 14.38 12.90 16.78
C LYS A 117 15.42 13.61 15.94
N GLU A 118 15.32 14.93 15.90
CA GLU A 118 16.43 15.83 15.62
C GLU A 118 16.04 17.21 16.19
N PHE A 119 16.25 17.34 17.50
CA PHE A 119 16.52 18.60 18.15
C PHE A 119 17.80 18.38 18.95
N VAL A 120 18.91 18.88 18.41
CA VAL A 120 20.05 19.40 19.18
C VAL A 120 20.03 20.91 18.96
#